data_AF-A0AA86Q5U7-F1
#
_entry.id   AF-A0AA86Q5U7-F1
#
_cell.length_a   1.000
_cell.length_b   1.000
_cell.length_c   1.000
_cell.angle_alpha   90.00
_cell.angle_beta   90.00
_cell.angle_gamma   90.00
#
_symmetry.space_group_name_H-M   'P 1'
#
loop_
_entity.id
_entity.type
_entity.pdbx_description
1 polymer ?
#
loop_
_entity_poly.entity_id
_entity_poly.type
_entity_poly.pdbx_seq_one_letter_code
_entity_poly.pdbx_strand_id
1 'polypeptide(L)'
;MTEQNQNVLNQNYDAKMTHKYQTRIKDGSLEIGDWLNGDQEVTNLKFIEKFNIQTLKLYINELMSLKLKSNTIKELTLEQPRHFGKQVLNWKVEDFELENLEVLFLRQQIVNECNQQLFNLVKFKKLHTLDVSYNNVDFTHIYCVKNLTQLSMRNCSLNNIDLVQSLTNLEVLDLSANTRLAPTKNRNGGVGSFRKYFTVYQ
;
A
#
# COMPACT_ATOMS: atom_id res chain seq x y z
N MET A 1 -12.14 25.26 -5.12
CA MET A 1 -11.71 25.31 -3.70
C MET A 1 -10.92 26.59 -3.54
N THR A 2 -11.42 27.53 -2.74
CA THR A 2 -10.85 28.87 -2.55
C THR A 2 -9.52 28.79 -1.81
N GLU A 3 -8.62 29.73 -2.11
CA GLU A 3 -7.27 29.87 -1.55
C GLU A 3 -7.21 29.87 0.00
N GLN A 4 -8.35 30.05 0.67
CA GLN A 4 -8.48 30.03 2.12
C GLN A 4 -8.08 28.69 2.77
N ASN A 5 -8.27 27.53 2.12
CA ASN A 5 -7.95 26.24 2.74
C ASN A 5 -6.45 25.89 2.74
N GLN A 6 -5.65 26.45 1.84
CA GLN A 6 -4.20 26.28 1.87
C GLN A 6 -3.56 27.09 3.01
N ASN A 7 -4.11 28.26 3.34
CA ASN A 7 -3.59 29.11 4.42
C ASN A 7 -3.87 28.57 5.83
N VAL A 8 -4.95 27.79 6.04
CA VAL A 8 -5.29 27.23 7.36
C VAL A 8 -4.29 26.16 7.82
N LEU A 9 -3.69 25.41 6.88
CA LEU A 9 -2.64 24.43 7.21
C LEU A 9 -1.34 25.11 7.65
N ASN A 10 -1.00 26.26 7.07
CA ASN A 10 0.25 26.97 7.37
C ASN A 10 0.23 27.76 8.68
N GLN A 11 -0.95 28.14 9.18
CA GLN A 11 -1.04 29.10 10.30
C GLN A 11 -1.31 28.49 11.69
N ASN A 12 -1.73 27.23 11.82
CA ASN A 12 -2.26 26.76 13.12
C ASN A 12 -1.90 25.35 13.63
N TYR A 13 -1.08 24.56 12.94
CA TYR A 13 -0.73 23.23 13.46
C TYR A 13 0.74 22.87 13.19
N ASP A 14 1.52 22.89 14.27
CA ASP A 14 2.96 22.61 14.37
C ASP A 14 3.80 23.20 13.24
N ALA A 15 4.52 24.28 13.56
CA ALA A 15 5.55 24.90 12.72
C ALA A 15 6.69 23.96 12.28
N LYS A 16 6.61 22.65 12.58
CA LYS A 16 7.49 21.59 12.10
C LYS A 16 7.03 20.93 10.78
N MET A 17 5.75 21.02 10.41
CA MET A 17 5.22 20.39 9.18
C MET A 17 5.04 21.37 8.02
N THR A 18 5.11 22.68 8.25
CA THR A 18 4.55 23.69 7.32
C THR A 18 5.51 24.28 6.29
N HIS A 19 6.78 23.86 6.27
CA HIS A 19 7.75 24.39 5.28
C HIS A 19 8.38 23.34 4.36
N LYS A 20 8.14 22.04 4.56
CA LYS A 20 8.90 20.98 3.87
C LYS A 20 8.08 19.92 3.14
N TYR A 21 6.78 19.78 3.43
CA TYR A 21 5.93 18.71 2.90
C TYR A 21 4.87 19.26 1.97
N GLN A 22 4.78 18.72 0.75
CA GLN A 22 3.62 18.96 -0.11
C GLN A 22 2.44 18.16 0.46
N THR A 23 1.61 18.84 1.25
CA THR A 23 0.37 18.27 1.78
C THR A 23 -0.80 18.73 0.92
N ARG A 24 -1.61 17.78 0.45
CA ARG A 24 -2.81 18.06 -0.33
C ARG A 24 -4.00 17.35 0.30
N ILE A 25 -4.97 18.13 0.77
CA ILE A 25 -6.27 17.61 1.19
C ILE A 25 -7.29 17.94 0.10
N LYS A 26 -7.96 16.92 -0.41
CA LYS A 26 -9.04 17.07 -1.39
C LYS A 26 -10.02 15.91 -1.22
N ASP A 27 -11.30 16.22 -1.06
CA ASP A 27 -12.41 15.26 -1.10
C ASP A 27 -12.23 14.04 -0.18
N GLY A 28 -11.76 14.25 1.05
CA GLY A 28 -11.50 13.17 2.02
C GLY A 28 -10.21 12.39 1.77
N SER A 29 -9.41 12.79 0.77
CA SER A 29 -8.07 12.28 0.52
C SER A 29 -7.04 13.25 1.08
N LEU A 30 -6.05 12.70 1.78
CA LEU A 30 -4.80 13.35 2.10
C LEU A 30 -3.68 12.70 1.30
N GLU A 31 -2.91 13.53 0.62
CA GLU A 31 -1.63 13.16 0.03
C GLU A 31 -0.51 13.92 0.74
N ILE A 32 0.50 13.20 1.21
CA ILE A 32 1.74 13.75 1.75
C ILE A 32 2.86 13.30 0.80
N GLY A 33 3.38 14.25 0.04
CA GLY A 33 4.54 14.07 -0.82
C GLY A 33 5.68 15.01 -0.41
N ASP A 34 6.88 14.67 -0.89
CA ASP A 34 8.12 15.45 -0.79
C ASP A 34 8.72 15.64 0.63
N TRP A 35 9.92 15.07 0.82
CA TRP A 35 10.94 15.32 1.87
C TRP A 35 10.61 15.06 3.34
N LEU A 36 10.04 13.89 3.68
CA LEU A 36 10.30 13.29 5.01
C LEU A 36 11.76 12.87 5.01
N ASN A 37 12.63 13.83 5.34
CA ASN A 37 14.04 13.62 5.62
C ASN A 37 14.23 13.75 7.13
N GLY A 38 14.67 12.67 7.76
CA GLY A 38 15.02 12.61 9.18
C GLY A 38 14.12 11.68 10.01
N ASP A 39 14.58 11.39 11.23
CA ASP A 39 14.00 10.48 12.23
C ASP A 39 12.63 10.94 12.79
N GLN A 40 11.71 11.41 11.94
CA GLN A 40 10.40 11.87 12.34
C GLN A 40 9.46 10.67 12.40
N GLU A 41 9.13 10.21 13.60
CA GLU A 41 7.99 9.30 13.82
C GLU A 41 6.72 10.04 13.36
N VAL A 42 6.08 9.59 12.27
CA VAL A 42 4.75 10.09 11.90
C VAL A 42 3.75 9.38 12.80
N THR A 43 3.63 9.81 14.06
CA THR A 43 2.84 9.11 15.09
C THR A 43 1.49 9.71 15.38
N ASN A 44 1.23 10.94 14.92
CA ASN A 44 0.06 11.66 15.40
C ASN A 44 -0.49 12.63 14.37
N LEU A 45 -1.01 12.07 13.28
CA LEU A 45 -1.77 12.82 12.28
C LEU A 45 -3.17 13.15 12.84
N LYS A 46 -3.24 13.96 13.91
CA LYS A 46 -4.49 14.42 14.58
C LYS A 46 -5.52 15.00 13.61
N PHE A 47 -5.06 15.44 12.44
CA PHE A 47 -5.91 15.99 11.41
C PHE A 47 -6.68 14.91 10.62
N ILE A 48 -6.27 13.62 10.63
CA ILE A 48 -6.98 12.53 9.95
C ILE A 48 -8.42 12.47 10.45
N GLU A 49 -8.59 12.41 11.76
CA GLU A 49 -9.91 12.38 12.38
C GLU A 49 -10.64 13.71 12.20
N LYS A 50 -9.93 14.84 12.41
CA LYS A 50 -10.50 16.19 12.25
C LYS A 50 -11.11 16.44 10.87
N PHE A 51 -10.47 15.96 9.82
CA PHE A 51 -10.91 16.14 8.44
C PHE A 51 -11.60 14.91 7.85
N ASN A 52 -11.88 13.90 8.69
CA ASN A 52 -12.52 12.65 8.28
C ASN A 52 -11.85 12.04 7.03
N ILE A 53 -10.51 11.96 7.07
CA ILE A 53 -9.71 11.45 5.95
C ILE A 53 -9.99 9.96 5.76
N GLN A 54 -10.42 9.58 4.56
CA GLN A 54 -10.71 8.21 4.16
C GLN A 54 -9.59 7.62 3.30
N THR A 55 -8.90 8.46 2.52
CA THR A 55 -7.78 8.04 1.68
C THR A 55 -6.51 8.73 2.16
N LEU A 56 -5.49 7.95 2.49
CA LEU A 56 -4.17 8.45 2.88
C LEU A 56 -3.12 7.95 1.89
N LYS A 57 -2.43 8.87 1.24
CA LYS A 57 -1.32 8.57 0.33
C LYS A 57 -0.05 9.17 0.88
N LEU A 58 0.92 8.31 1.17
CA LEU A 58 2.23 8.69 1.67
C LEU A 58 3.28 8.30 0.63
N TYR A 59 3.92 9.31 0.06
CA TYR A 59 5.07 9.15 -0.82
C TYR A 59 6.33 9.45 -0.02
N ILE A 60 7.01 8.41 0.43
CA ILE A 60 8.00 8.52 1.51
C ILE A 60 9.39 8.11 1.02
N ASN A 61 10.37 9.01 1.21
CA ASN A 61 11.79 8.77 0.89
C ASN A 61 12.54 8.14 2.07
N GLU A 62 12.58 8.83 3.22
CA GLU A 62 13.45 8.49 4.37
C GLU A 62 12.65 8.45 5.68
N LEU A 63 11.83 7.41 5.87
CA LEU A 63 11.12 7.26 7.14
C LEU A 63 11.60 6.01 7.87
N MET A 64 12.16 6.24 9.05
CA MET A 64 12.69 5.20 9.91
C MET A 64 11.60 4.42 10.65
N SER A 65 10.38 4.95 10.79
CA SER A 65 9.22 4.21 11.30
C SER A 65 7.89 4.91 11.02
N LEU A 66 6.82 4.13 10.82
CA LEU A 66 5.47 4.64 10.60
C LEU A 66 4.50 3.93 11.54
N LYS A 67 3.78 4.69 12.37
CA LYS A 67 2.66 4.19 13.18
C LYS A 67 1.41 4.98 12.86
N LEU A 68 0.32 4.29 12.59
CA LEU A 68 -0.91 4.94 12.17
C LEU A 68 -2.12 4.30 12.84
N LYS A 69 -2.87 5.12 13.57
CA LYS A 69 -4.16 4.75 14.15
C LYS A 69 -5.25 5.59 13.52
N SER A 70 -6.28 4.95 13.00
CA SER A 70 -7.45 5.63 12.43
C SER A 70 -8.63 4.69 12.30
N ASN A 71 -9.82 5.22 12.59
CA ASN A 71 -11.10 4.58 12.30
C ASN A 71 -11.76 5.16 11.03
N THR A 72 -11.18 6.15 10.36
CA THR A 72 -11.77 6.76 9.15
C THR A 72 -11.11 6.28 7.87
N ILE A 73 -9.84 5.88 7.92
CA ILE A 73 -9.08 5.45 6.75
C ILE A 73 -9.62 4.13 6.21
N LYS A 74 -9.91 4.15 4.90
CA LYS A 74 -10.31 3.01 4.08
C LYS A 74 -9.27 2.66 3.03
N GLU A 75 -8.52 3.65 2.54
CA GLU A 75 -7.47 3.46 1.55
C GLU A 75 -6.13 4.00 2.08
N LEU A 76 -5.10 3.16 2.04
CA LEU A 76 -3.73 3.54 2.36
C LEU A 76 -2.82 3.24 1.17
N THR A 77 -2.09 4.25 0.71
CA THR A 77 -0.97 4.10 -0.23
C THR A 77 0.33 4.41 0.49
N LEU A 78 1.26 3.46 0.49
CA LEU A 78 2.66 3.64 0.80
C LEU A 78 3.44 3.38 -0.48
N GLU A 79 4.08 4.41 -1.02
CA GLU A 79 4.92 4.30 -2.22
C GLU A 79 6.26 5.01 -2.01
N GLN A 80 7.35 4.37 -2.42
CA GLN A 80 8.67 5.00 -2.44
C GLN A 80 9.01 5.49 -3.85
N PRO A 81 9.58 6.70 -4.02
CA PRO A 81 10.02 7.20 -5.31
C PRO A 81 11.12 6.33 -5.95
N ARG A 82 11.06 6.19 -7.29
CA ARG A 82 11.88 5.25 -8.09
C ARG A 82 13.39 5.51 -8.13
N HIS A 83 13.86 6.56 -7.49
CA HIS A 83 15.24 7.00 -7.58
C HIS A 83 15.58 7.60 -6.24
N PHE A 84 16.38 6.95 -5.40
CA PHE A 84 17.39 7.53 -4.50
C PHE A 84 17.97 6.42 -3.60
N GLY A 85 19.26 6.52 -3.32
CA GLY A 85 20.03 5.48 -2.65
C GLY A 85 19.56 5.20 -1.22
N LYS A 86 19.44 3.90 -0.90
CA LYS A 86 19.41 3.26 0.42
C LYS A 86 18.91 4.14 1.59
N GLN A 87 17.60 4.22 1.76
CA GLN A 87 16.98 4.19 3.10
C GLN A 87 15.73 3.32 3.06
N VAL A 88 15.56 2.49 4.09
CA VAL A 88 14.47 1.51 4.14
C VAL A 88 13.34 2.03 5.03
N LEU A 89 12.12 2.06 4.49
CA LEU A 89 10.93 2.26 5.31
C LEU A 89 10.81 1.09 6.29
N ASN A 90 11.09 1.33 7.57
CA ASN A 90 11.01 0.29 8.60
C ASN A 90 9.66 0.38 9.31
N TRP A 91 8.64 -0.21 8.70
CA TRP A 91 7.29 -0.28 9.26
C TRP A 91 6.93 -1.74 9.54
N LYS A 92 6.08 -1.96 10.54
CA LYS A 92 5.50 -3.27 10.82
C LYS A 92 4.00 -3.20 10.64
N VAL A 93 3.38 -4.29 10.18
CA VAL A 93 1.90 -4.38 10.11
C VAL A 93 1.26 -4.12 11.49
N GLU A 94 1.97 -4.42 12.58
CA GLU A 94 1.57 -4.15 13.96
C GLU A 94 1.42 -2.65 14.26
N ASP A 95 2.20 -1.80 13.59
CA ASP A 95 2.19 -0.34 13.77
C ASP A 95 0.93 0.35 13.20
N PHE A 96 0.09 -0.40 12.48
CA PHE A 96 -1.14 0.10 11.86
C PHE A 96 -2.39 -0.38 12.59
N GLU A 97 -3.07 0.52 13.28
CA GLU A 97 -4.39 0.30 13.88
C GLU A 97 -5.48 0.93 12.98
N LEU A 98 -5.77 0.25 11.86
CA LEU A 98 -6.70 0.72 10.82
C LEU A 98 -7.91 -0.21 10.70
N GLU A 99 -8.91 0.01 11.55
CA GLU A 99 -10.08 -0.89 11.69
C GLU A 99 -10.93 -0.99 10.41
N ASN A 100 -10.93 0.07 9.60
CA ASN A 100 -11.77 0.22 8.41
C ASN A 100 -11.00 0.13 7.10
N LEU A 101 -9.75 -0.35 7.12
CA LEU A 101 -8.94 -0.46 5.91
C LEU A 101 -9.52 -1.50 4.93
N GLU A 102 -9.82 -1.05 3.72
CA GLU A 102 -10.43 -1.80 2.61
C GLU A 102 -9.44 -1.99 1.45
N VAL A 103 -8.57 -0.99 1.24
CA VAL A 103 -7.64 -0.90 0.11
C VAL A 103 -6.23 -0.56 0.62
N LEU A 104 -5.25 -1.36 0.21
CA LEU A 104 -3.86 -1.17 0.60
C LEU A 104 -2.92 -1.26 -0.62
N PHE A 105 -2.19 -0.19 -0.88
CA PHE A 105 -1.14 -0.14 -1.88
C PHE A 105 0.23 -0.06 -1.18
N LEU A 106 1.04 -1.09 -1.34
CA LEU A 106 2.41 -1.22 -0.80
C LEU A 106 3.38 -1.39 -1.97
N ARG A 107 3.42 -0.44 -2.91
CA ARG A 107 4.24 -0.60 -4.12
C ARG A 107 5.67 -0.21 -3.81
N GLN A 108 6.63 -0.90 -4.43
CA GLN A 108 8.04 -0.49 -4.45
C GLN A 108 8.63 -0.27 -3.04
N GLN A 109 8.33 -1.17 -2.11
CA GLN A 109 8.89 -1.13 -0.77
C GLN A 109 10.32 -1.67 -0.83
N ILE A 110 11.30 -0.87 -0.42
CA ILE A 110 12.63 -1.41 -0.11
C ILE A 110 12.47 -2.34 1.09
N VAL A 111 12.85 -3.59 0.92
CA VAL A 111 12.63 -4.64 1.91
C VAL A 111 13.85 -4.66 2.84
N ASN A 112 13.68 -4.33 4.12
CA ASN A 112 14.63 -4.73 5.17
C ASN A 112 14.17 -6.04 5.82
N GLU A 113 14.95 -6.56 6.76
CA GLU A 113 14.59 -7.77 7.53
C GLU A 113 13.19 -7.68 8.18
N CYS A 114 12.73 -6.48 8.58
CA CYS A 114 11.38 -6.29 9.12
C CYS A 114 10.28 -6.41 8.05
N ASN A 115 10.53 -5.98 6.82
CA ASN A 115 9.61 -6.11 5.69
C ASN A 115 9.54 -7.54 5.13
N GLN A 116 10.47 -8.44 5.52
CA GLN A 116 10.36 -9.88 5.24
C GLN A 116 9.16 -10.52 5.97
N GLN A 117 8.62 -9.83 6.98
CA GLN A 117 7.45 -10.26 7.76
C GLN A 117 6.16 -9.56 7.32
N LEU A 118 5.95 -9.39 6.01
CA LEU A 118 4.73 -8.82 5.39
C LEU A 118 3.40 -9.48 5.81
N PHE A 119 3.41 -10.44 6.73
CA PHE A 119 2.29 -11.33 7.02
C PHE A 119 1.78 -11.18 8.43
N ASN A 120 1.09 -10.06 8.65
CA ASN A 120 -0.08 -10.06 9.53
C ASN A 120 -1.22 -9.22 8.94
N LEU A 121 -1.31 -9.11 7.61
CA LEU A 121 -2.40 -8.39 6.92
C LEU A 121 -3.78 -9.00 7.23
N VAL A 122 -3.82 -10.24 7.72
CA VAL A 122 -5.04 -10.90 8.24
C VAL A 122 -5.71 -10.11 9.38
N LYS A 123 -5.02 -9.17 10.03
CA LYS A 123 -5.63 -8.24 11.00
C LYS A 123 -6.63 -7.29 10.34
N PHE A 124 -6.42 -6.90 9.08
CA PHE A 124 -7.28 -5.97 8.35
C PHE A 124 -8.50 -6.72 7.82
N LYS A 125 -9.51 -6.90 8.68
CA LYS A 125 -10.68 -7.75 8.39
C LYS A 125 -11.50 -7.31 7.19
N LYS A 126 -11.42 -6.03 6.80
CA LYS A 126 -12.17 -5.46 5.67
C LYS A 126 -11.34 -5.35 4.38
N LEU A 127 -10.05 -5.73 4.42
CA LEU A 127 -9.16 -5.59 3.28
C LEU A 127 -9.60 -6.52 2.15
N HIS A 128 -9.95 -5.94 1.00
CA HIS A 128 -10.36 -6.67 -0.20
C HIS A 128 -9.50 -6.33 -1.43
N THR A 129 -8.77 -5.21 -1.41
CA THR A 129 -7.85 -4.81 -2.48
C THR A 129 -6.44 -4.66 -1.96
N LEU A 130 -5.49 -5.37 -2.57
CA LEU A 130 -4.08 -5.31 -2.22
C LEU A 130 -3.20 -5.19 -3.47
N ASP A 131 -2.28 -4.22 -3.45
CA ASP A 131 -1.24 -4.07 -4.46
C ASP A 131 0.13 -4.12 -3.78
N VAL A 132 0.89 -5.16 -4.07
CA VAL A 132 2.28 -5.37 -3.59
C VAL A 132 3.26 -5.36 -4.76
N SER A 133 2.89 -4.72 -5.87
CA SER A 133 3.72 -4.67 -7.08
C SER A 133 5.12 -4.13 -6.78
N TYR A 134 6.10 -4.62 -7.53
CA TYR A 134 7.49 -4.19 -7.49
C TYR A 134 8.19 -4.45 -6.15
N ASN A 135 7.68 -5.40 -5.36
CA ASN A 135 8.35 -5.91 -4.17
C ASN A 135 9.00 -7.25 -4.48
N ASN A 136 10.24 -7.42 -4.03
CA ASN A 136 10.95 -8.70 -4.11
C ASN A 136 11.09 -9.31 -2.70
N VAL A 137 9.97 -9.85 -2.21
CA VAL A 137 9.80 -10.41 -0.86
C VAL A 137 9.27 -11.83 -0.94
N ASP A 138 9.36 -12.57 0.17
CA ASP A 138 8.60 -13.79 0.33
C ASP A 138 7.10 -13.45 0.41
N PHE A 139 6.26 -14.19 -0.32
CA PHE A 139 4.80 -14.08 -0.34
C PHE A 139 4.07 -15.29 0.22
N THR A 140 4.80 -16.21 0.85
CA THR A 140 4.30 -17.51 1.33
C THR A 140 2.99 -17.43 2.10
N HIS A 141 2.74 -16.41 2.92
CA HIS A 141 1.53 -16.33 3.75
C HIS A 141 0.42 -15.43 3.20
N ILE A 142 0.49 -15.01 1.92
CA ILE A 142 -0.58 -14.18 1.35
C ILE A 142 -1.95 -14.87 1.41
N TYR A 143 -1.97 -16.21 1.38
CA TYR A 143 -3.17 -17.03 1.51
C TYR A 143 -3.98 -16.78 2.80
N CYS A 144 -3.37 -16.20 3.83
CA CYS A 144 -4.05 -15.86 5.07
C CYS A 144 -5.06 -14.71 4.90
N VAL A 145 -4.93 -13.89 3.86
CA VAL A 145 -5.80 -12.74 3.60
C VAL A 145 -6.99 -13.15 2.72
N LYS A 146 -7.85 -14.02 3.26
CA LYS A 146 -8.92 -14.69 2.50
C LYS A 146 -10.01 -13.75 1.93
N ASN A 147 -10.08 -12.51 2.39
CA ASN A 147 -11.09 -11.54 1.97
C ASN A 147 -10.71 -10.78 0.68
N LEU A 148 -9.52 -11.02 0.12
CA LEU A 148 -9.08 -10.36 -1.11
C LEU A 148 -9.97 -10.74 -2.30
N THR A 149 -10.49 -9.71 -2.98
CA THR A 149 -11.14 -9.80 -4.29
C THR A 149 -10.23 -9.27 -5.40
N GLN A 150 -9.27 -8.40 -5.07
CA GLN A 150 -8.31 -7.84 -6.01
C GLN A 150 -6.88 -7.93 -5.46
N LEU A 151 -5.97 -8.51 -6.25
CA LEU A 151 -4.56 -8.66 -5.90
C LEU A 151 -3.65 -8.30 -7.09
N SER A 152 -2.71 -7.38 -6.89
CA SER A 152 -1.62 -7.14 -7.83
C SER A 152 -0.28 -7.52 -7.22
N MET A 153 0.42 -8.41 -7.90
CA MET A 153 1.79 -8.85 -7.60
C MET A 153 2.68 -8.65 -8.84
N ARG A 154 2.48 -7.53 -9.54
CA ARG A 154 3.24 -7.21 -10.75
C ARG A 154 4.72 -7.04 -10.43
N ASN A 155 5.59 -7.65 -11.23
CA ASN A 155 7.05 -7.54 -11.10
C ASN A 155 7.57 -7.88 -9.68
N CYS A 156 7.14 -9.03 -9.16
CA CYS A 156 7.49 -9.51 -7.82
C CYS A 156 8.52 -10.66 -7.83
N SER A 157 9.17 -10.89 -8.98
CA SER A 157 10.13 -12.00 -9.19
C SER A 157 9.59 -13.39 -8.85
N LEU A 158 8.28 -13.60 -8.95
CA LEU A 158 7.62 -14.87 -8.64
C LEU A 158 8.08 -15.99 -9.58
N ASN A 159 8.24 -17.20 -9.03
CA ASN A 159 8.59 -18.42 -9.77
C ASN A 159 7.43 -19.44 -9.86
N ASN A 160 6.42 -19.33 -8.99
CA ASN A 160 5.16 -20.07 -9.04
C ASN A 160 4.00 -19.20 -8.53
N ILE A 161 2.77 -19.75 -8.55
CA ILE A 161 1.54 -19.07 -8.12
C ILE A 161 0.76 -19.89 -7.08
N ASP A 162 1.39 -20.87 -6.45
CA ASP A 162 0.69 -21.79 -5.54
C ASP A 162 0.13 -21.05 -4.31
N LEU A 163 0.83 -20.00 -3.90
CA LEU A 163 0.47 -19.11 -2.80
C LEU A 163 -0.88 -18.38 -2.97
N VAL A 164 -1.40 -18.22 -4.20
CA VAL A 164 -2.71 -17.59 -4.44
C VAL A 164 -3.84 -18.58 -4.68
N GLN A 165 -3.57 -19.90 -4.78
CA GLN A 165 -4.60 -20.89 -5.13
C GLN A 165 -5.75 -20.98 -4.12
N SER A 166 -5.47 -20.69 -2.85
CA SER A 166 -6.42 -20.75 -1.74
C SER A 166 -7.19 -19.43 -1.52
N LEU A 167 -6.90 -18.38 -2.29
CA LEU A 167 -7.63 -17.12 -2.25
C LEU A 167 -8.89 -17.21 -3.12
N THR A 168 -9.89 -17.95 -2.63
CA THR A 168 -11.09 -18.31 -3.39
C THR A 168 -12.00 -17.14 -3.77
N ASN A 169 -11.85 -16.00 -3.10
CA ASN A 169 -12.63 -14.79 -3.35
C ASN A 169 -11.99 -13.87 -4.41
N LEU A 170 -10.80 -14.20 -4.95
CA LEU A 170 -10.13 -13.35 -5.93
C LEU A 170 -10.90 -13.31 -7.26
N GLU A 171 -11.28 -12.10 -7.64
CA GLU A 171 -11.91 -11.76 -8.93
C GLU A 171 -10.87 -11.18 -9.89
N VAL A 172 -9.89 -10.43 -9.38
CA VAL A 172 -8.84 -9.77 -10.17
C VAL A 172 -7.47 -10.16 -9.64
N LEU A 173 -6.62 -10.67 -10.54
CA LEU A 173 -5.23 -11.00 -10.25
C LEU A 173 -4.30 -10.46 -11.34
N ASP A 174 -3.34 -9.61 -10.97
CA ASP A 174 -2.30 -9.12 -11.87
C ASP A 174 -0.92 -9.69 -11.48
N LEU A 175 -0.38 -10.53 -12.37
CA LEU A 175 0.95 -11.14 -12.25
C LEU A 175 1.91 -10.65 -13.34
N SER A 176 1.59 -9.57 -14.04
CA SER A 176 2.39 -9.06 -15.15
C SER A 176 3.83 -8.78 -14.72
N ALA A 177 4.77 -8.83 -15.67
CA ALA A 177 6.20 -8.61 -15.44
C ALA A 177 6.89 -9.57 -14.44
N ASN A 178 6.25 -10.68 -14.03
CA ASN A 178 6.96 -11.79 -13.38
C ASN A 178 7.60 -12.71 -14.42
N THR A 179 8.82 -12.40 -14.83
CA THR A 179 9.52 -13.09 -15.93
C THR A 179 10.00 -14.50 -15.57
N ARG A 180 10.05 -14.85 -14.28
CA ARG A 180 10.49 -16.17 -13.77
C ARG A 180 9.36 -17.17 -13.64
N LEU A 181 8.10 -16.74 -13.76
CA LEU A 181 6.99 -17.68 -13.83
C LEU A 181 7.22 -18.52 -15.08
N ALA A 182 7.36 -19.84 -14.88
CA ALA A 182 7.37 -20.76 -16.00
C ALA A 182 6.16 -20.43 -16.88
N PRO A 183 6.27 -20.52 -18.21
CA PRO A 183 5.12 -20.37 -19.08
C PRO A 183 4.12 -21.43 -18.64
N THR A 184 3.10 -21.02 -17.88
CA THR A 184 2.02 -21.91 -17.50
C THR A 184 1.40 -22.30 -18.82
N LYS A 185 1.55 -23.56 -19.23
CA LYS A 185 0.77 -24.09 -20.35
C LYS A 185 -0.70 -23.90 -19.97
N ASN A 186 -1.33 -22.82 -20.45
CA ASN A 186 -2.78 -22.84 -20.55
C ASN A 186 -3.12 -23.97 -21.54
N ARG A 187 -4.37 -24.44 -21.55
CA ARG A 187 -4.82 -25.43 -22.56
C ARG A 187 -4.65 -24.94 -24.02
N ASN A 188 -4.19 -23.69 -24.24
CA ASN A 188 -4.11 -22.98 -25.52
C ASN A 188 -2.71 -22.36 -25.84
N GLY A 189 -1.60 -22.83 -25.27
CA GLY A 189 -0.22 -22.42 -25.58
C GLY A 189 0.24 -20.94 -25.44
N GLY A 190 -0.45 -20.06 -24.71
CA GLY A 190 -0.09 -18.62 -24.64
C GLY A 190 0.73 -18.18 -23.42
N VAL A 191 1.87 -17.50 -23.63
CA VAL A 191 2.68 -16.84 -22.58
C VAL A 191 2.26 -15.37 -22.49
N GLY A 192 1.42 -15.00 -21.53
CA GLY A 192 1.07 -13.60 -21.31
C GLY A 192 -0.16 -13.42 -20.43
N SER A 193 -0.04 -12.53 -19.45
CA SER A 193 -1.08 -11.99 -18.56
C SER A 193 -2.28 -12.89 -18.29
N PHE A 194 -2.33 -13.49 -17.09
CA PHE A 194 -3.59 -13.98 -16.52
C PHE A 194 -4.52 -12.79 -16.26
N ARG A 195 -5.23 -12.29 -17.28
CA ARG A 195 -6.60 -11.84 -17.04
C ARG A 195 -7.40 -13.12 -16.95
N LYS A 196 -7.54 -13.66 -15.74
CA LYS A 196 -8.68 -14.53 -15.48
C LYS A 196 -9.89 -13.61 -15.59
N TYR A 197 -10.45 -13.49 -16.80
CA TYR A 197 -11.81 -13.00 -16.95
C TYR A 197 -12.68 -14.02 -16.24
N PHE A 198 -12.90 -13.84 -14.94
CA PHE A 198 -14.10 -14.36 -14.33
C PHE A 198 -15.23 -13.48 -14.85
N THR A 199 -15.73 -13.80 -16.04
CA THR A 199 -17.00 -13.26 -16.51
C THR A 199 -18.06 -13.81 -15.55
N VAL A 200 -18.53 -12.98 -14.62
CA VAL A 200 -19.75 -13.25 -13.87
C VAL A 200 -20.88 -13.22 -14.90
N TYR A 201 -21.43 -14.39 -15.22
CA TYR A 201 -22.74 -14.47 -15.85
C TYR A 201 -23.75 -13.87 -14.85
N GLN A 202 -24.51 -12.85 -15.29
CA GLN A 202 -25.77 -12.49 -14.63
C GLN A 202 -26.77 -13.64 -14.79
#